data_AF-A0A8H9KG76-F1
#
_entry.id   AF-A0A8H9KG76-F1
#
_cell.length_a   1.000
_cell.length_b   1.000
_cell.length_c   1.000
_cell.angle_alpha   90.00
_cell.angle_beta   90.00
_cell.angle_gamma   90.00
#
_symmetry.space_group_name_H-M   'P 1'
#
loop_
_entity.id
_entity.type
_entity.pdbx_description
1 polymer ?
#
loop_
_entity_poly.entity_id
_entity_poly.type
_entity_poly.pdbx_seq_one_letter_code
_entity_poly.pdbx_strand_id
1 'polypeptide(L)'
;MSFMEHQVLGYKSPLYGRKTGQFKIRPFDIFNTKKMLPQVNEEYLLAYYGITDGIPQYLSFIDQNKSVEENVQEMFLNQNAPLQNEPNVLLQEELRKPATYFSILSTLAHGKSKSTQISQAIGMSNGSSISAYLNNLIDLEIIERKQPIFENSPKKAIYAFKDNMFKFWFKFIAEAQDQIALERTKGILIGHYG
;
A
#
# COMPACT_ATOMS: atom_id res chain seq x y z
N MET A 1 -8.26 12.71 5.23
CA MET A 1 -7.42 13.62 4.44
C MET A 1 -6.00 13.48 4.95
N SER A 2 -5.00 13.51 4.06
CA SER A 2 -3.57 13.34 4.42
C SER A 2 -3.07 14.43 5.39
N PHE A 3 -1.97 14.16 6.10
CA PHE A 3 -1.27 15.13 6.93
C PHE A 3 -1.06 16.46 6.21
N MET A 4 -0.59 16.41 4.96
CA MET A 4 -0.34 17.59 4.13
C MET A 4 -1.60 18.43 3.90
N GLU A 5 -2.73 17.80 3.58
CA GLU A 5 -3.96 18.51 3.26
C GLU A 5 -4.59 19.19 4.49
N HIS A 6 -4.48 18.58 5.66
CA HIS A 6 -5.16 19.07 6.86
C HIS A 6 -4.27 19.91 7.79
N GLN A 7 -3.04 19.48 8.06
CA GLN A 7 -2.16 20.18 9.00
C GLN A 7 -1.35 21.29 8.32
N VAL A 8 -0.86 21.03 7.10
CA VAL A 8 0.04 21.98 6.41
C VAL A 8 -0.74 22.93 5.51
N LEU A 9 -1.78 22.45 4.82
CA LEU A 9 -2.54 23.24 3.84
C LEU A 9 -3.96 23.61 4.30
N GLY A 10 -4.36 23.18 5.50
CA GLY A 10 -5.69 23.42 6.03
C GLY A 10 -5.97 24.89 6.36
N TYR A 11 -7.25 25.23 6.53
CA TYR A 11 -7.69 26.61 6.86
C TYR A 11 -7.02 27.19 8.11
N LYS A 12 -6.70 26.33 9.08
CA LYS A 12 -6.03 26.71 10.34
C LYS A 12 -4.50 26.76 10.23
N SER A 13 -3.93 26.50 9.06
CA SER A 13 -2.48 26.52 8.85
C SER A 13 -1.97 27.96 8.70
N PRO A 14 -0.75 28.27 9.20
CA PRO A 14 -0.07 29.54 8.94
C PRO A 14 0.10 29.88 7.45
N LEU A 15 0.03 28.87 6.58
CA LEU A 15 0.14 29.02 5.12
C LEU A 15 -1.20 29.32 4.43
N TYR A 16 -2.31 29.36 5.18
CA TYR A 16 -3.62 29.68 4.62
C TYR A 16 -3.62 31.05 3.94
N GLY A 17 -4.21 31.12 2.74
CA GLY A 17 -4.26 32.34 1.93
C GLY A 17 -2.94 32.76 1.28
N ARG A 18 -1.82 32.05 1.52
CA ARG A 18 -0.50 32.33 0.93
C ARG A 18 -0.08 31.34 -0.16
N LYS A 19 -1.01 30.48 -0.59
CA LYS A 19 -0.77 29.46 -1.61
C LYS A 19 -0.80 30.06 -3.02
N THR A 20 0.28 29.88 -3.77
CA THR A 20 0.40 30.30 -5.17
C THR A 20 0.06 29.19 -6.17
N GLY A 21 0.08 27.92 -5.75
CA GLY A 21 -0.28 26.77 -6.58
C GLY A 21 -0.32 25.46 -5.77
N GLN A 22 -0.97 24.43 -6.31
CA GLN A 22 -0.93 23.07 -5.76
C GLN A 22 -1.05 22.07 -6.92
N PHE A 23 -0.08 21.17 -7.01
CA PHE A 23 -0.06 20.10 -8.01
C PHE A 23 -0.19 18.77 -7.29
N LYS A 24 -1.21 17.97 -7.65
CA LYS A 24 -1.32 16.58 -7.20
C LYS A 24 -0.60 15.70 -8.22
N ILE A 25 0.67 15.41 -7.94
CA ILE A 25 1.46 14.52 -8.77
C ILE A 25 0.92 13.09 -8.57
N ARG A 26 0.61 12.42 -9.67
CA ARG A 26 0.12 11.04 -9.68
C ARG A 26 1.27 10.09 -10.02
N PRO A 27 1.17 8.82 -9.60
CA PRO A 27 2.08 7.77 -10.09
C PRO A 27 2.06 7.70 -11.61
N PHE A 28 3.12 7.13 -12.19
CA PHE A 28 3.15 6.88 -13.62
C PHE A 28 2.12 5.83 -14.01
N ASP A 29 1.51 6.00 -15.19
CA ASP A 29 0.81 4.90 -15.84
C ASP A 29 1.82 3.88 -16.40
N ILE A 30 1.31 2.76 -16.91
CA ILE A 30 2.16 1.70 -17.47
C ILE A 30 3.03 2.19 -18.63
N PHE A 31 2.55 3.14 -19.44
CA PHE A 31 3.27 3.69 -20.58
C PHE A 31 4.45 4.56 -20.15
N ASN A 32 4.27 5.40 -19.13
CA ASN A 32 5.35 6.20 -18.56
C ASN A 32 6.32 5.33 -17.75
N THR A 33 5.83 4.26 -17.10
CA THR A 33 6.67 3.24 -16.48
C THR A 33 7.61 2.59 -17.50
N LYS A 34 7.11 2.24 -18.71
CA LYS A 34 7.93 1.71 -19.80
C LYS A 34 9.01 2.69 -20.27
N LYS A 35 8.75 4.00 -20.23
CA LYS A 35 9.77 5.01 -20.56
C LYS A 35 10.90 5.03 -19.53
N MET A 36 10.60 4.76 -18.26
CA MET A 36 11.59 4.68 -17.19
C MET A 36 12.37 3.34 -17.20
N LEU A 37 11.73 2.26 -17.67
CA LEU A 37 12.29 0.92 -17.77
C LEU A 37 12.39 0.44 -19.24
N PRO A 38 13.18 1.09 -20.11
CA PRO A 38 13.19 0.82 -21.54
C PRO A 38 13.65 -0.59 -21.90
N GLN A 39 14.57 -1.19 -21.12
CA GLN A 39 15.19 -2.48 -21.39
C GLN A 39 14.35 -3.67 -20.90
N VAL A 40 13.33 -3.41 -20.08
CA VAL A 40 12.46 -4.45 -19.52
C VAL A 40 11.42 -4.91 -20.54
N ASN A 41 11.21 -6.22 -20.68
CA ASN A 41 10.18 -6.78 -21.56
C ASN A 41 8.74 -6.51 -21.04
N GLU A 42 7.71 -6.80 -21.83
CA GLU A 42 6.32 -6.47 -21.47
C GLU A 42 5.80 -7.25 -20.25
N GLU A 43 6.20 -8.52 -20.11
CA GLU A 43 5.80 -9.37 -18.99
C GLU A 43 6.37 -8.84 -17.66
N TYR A 44 7.66 -8.54 -17.65
CA TYR A 44 8.34 -7.99 -16.47
C TYR A 44 7.86 -6.57 -16.17
N LEU A 45 7.55 -5.78 -17.20
CA LEU A 45 6.96 -4.45 -17.02
C LEU A 45 5.62 -4.54 -16.26
N LEU A 46 4.75 -5.48 -16.65
CA LEU A 46 3.48 -5.71 -15.96
C LEU A 46 3.69 -6.14 -14.51
N ALA A 47 4.67 -7.01 -14.26
CA ALA A 47 5.03 -7.43 -12.91
C ALA A 47 5.50 -6.24 -12.05
N TYR A 48 6.46 -5.44 -12.56
CA TYR A 48 6.94 -4.25 -11.83
C TYR A 48 5.86 -3.21 -11.62
N TYR A 49 5.02 -2.94 -12.63
CA TYR A 49 3.89 -2.03 -12.47
C TYR A 49 2.89 -2.53 -11.41
N GLY A 50 2.59 -3.84 -11.42
CA GLY A 50 1.71 -4.48 -10.45
C GLY A 50 2.28 -4.56 -9.03
N ILE A 51 3.59 -4.39 -8.83
CA ILE A 51 4.24 -4.35 -7.51
C ILE A 51 4.43 -2.91 -7.03
N THR A 52 4.85 -2.01 -7.92
CA THR A 52 5.29 -0.64 -7.58
C THR A 52 4.20 0.42 -7.75
N ASP A 53 3.08 0.08 -8.38
CA ASP A 53 2.00 1.00 -8.73
C ASP A 53 2.43 2.21 -9.59
N GLY A 54 3.56 2.08 -10.30
CA GLY A 54 4.13 3.15 -11.11
C GLY A 54 4.77 4.29 -10.30
N ILE A 55 5.05 4.09 -9.00
CA ILE A 55 5.73 5.08 -8.16
C ILE A 55 7.19 5.24 -8.63
N PRO A 56 7.61 6.43 -9.09
CA PRO A 56 8.94 6.62 -9.69
C PRO A 56 10.09 6.25 -8.75
N GLN A 57 9.95 6.52 -7.45
CA GLN A 57 10.96 6.14 -6.46
C GLN A 57 11.17 4.62 -6.42
N TYR A 58 10.09 3.83 -6.42
CA TYR A 58 10.18 2.37 -6.35
C TYR A 58 10.74 1.79 -7.66
N LEU A 59 10.34 2.38 -8.80
CA LEU A 59 10.88 2.03 -10.11
C LEU A 59 12.39 2.28 -10.23
N SER A 60 12.92 3.27 -9.50
CA SER A 60 14.35 3.62 -9.52
C SER A 60 15.26 2.55 -8.91
N PHE A 61 14.71 1.62 -8.12
CA PHE A 61 15.46 0.52 -7.52
C PHE A 61 15.61 -0.69 -8.44
N ILE A 62 14.96 -0.70 -9.60
CA ILE A 62 14.97 -1.83 -10.52
C ILE A 62 16.24 -1.82 -11.38
N ASP A 63 17.01 -2.92 -11.30
CA ASP A 63 18.06 -3.23 -12.25
C ASP A 63 17.47 -3.98 -13.45
N GLN A 64 17.51 -3.36 -14.62
CA GLN A 64 16.88 -3.89 -15.84
C GLN A 64 17.63 -5.08 -16.44
N ASN A 65 18.82 -5.43 -15.92
CA ASN A 65 19.59 -6.61 -16.33
C ASN A 65 19.28 -7.86 -15.49
N LYS A 66 18.47 -7.71 -14.44
CA LYS A 66 18.11 -8.78 -13.51
C LYS A 66 16.71 -9.31 -13.81
N SER A 67 16.47 -10.54 -13.36
CA SER A 67 15.12 -11.11 -13.30
C SER A 67 14.22 -10.33 -12.33
N VAL A 68 12.91 -10.56 -12.44
CA VAL A 68 11.94 -9.97 -11.50
C VAL A 68 12.20 -10.48 -10.09
N GLU A 69 12.53 -11.77 -9.96
CA GLU A 69 12.81 -12.42 -8.68
C GLU A 69 14.01 -11.80 -7.97
N GLU A 70 15.10 -11.56 -8.70
CA GLU A 70 16.30 -10.90 -8.16
C GLU A 70 16.01 -9.46 -7.73
N ASN A 71 15.27 -8.69 -8.54
CA ASN A 71 14.88 -7.33 -8.16
C ASN A 71 13.97 -7.32 -6.93
N VAL A 72 12.99 -8.22 -6.85
CA VAL A 72 12.10 -8.31 -5.68
C VAL A 72 12.89 -8.71 -4.42
N GLN A 73 13.89 -9.59 -4.56
CA GLN A 73 14.77 -9.94 -3.45
C GLN A 73 15.53 -8.71 -2.93
N GLU A 74 16.12 -7.91 -3.83
CA GLU A 74 16.87 -6.72 -3.47
C GLU A 74 15.99 -5.58 -2.95
N MET A 75 14.77 -5.45 -3.46
CA MET A 75 13.84 -4.40 -3.08
C MET A 75 13.10 -4.68 -1.77
N PHE A 76 12.83 -5.94 -1.42
CA PHE A 76 11.98 -6.30 -0.27
C PHE A 76 12.57 -7.32 0.72
N LEU A 77 13.40 -8.26 0.27
CA LEU A 77 13.73 -9.47 1.04
C LEU A 77 15.10 -9.41 1.74
N ASN A 78 15.72 -8.24 1.82
CA ASN A 78 16.91 -8.00 2.64
C ASN A 78 16.53 -7.09 3.82
N GLN A 79 17.17 -7.25 4.98
CA GLN A 79 16.98 -6.35 6.12
C GLN A 79 17.25 -4.88 5.77
N ASN A 80 18.18 -4.62 4.86
CA ASN A 80 18.51 -3.28 4.37
C ASN A 80 17.84 -2.94 3.04
N ALA A 81 16.88 -3.74 2.59
CA ALA A 81 16.20 -3.48 1.33
C ALA A 81 15.32 -2.22 1.44
N PRO A 82 15.30 -1.36 0.41
CA PRO A 82 14.68 -0.05 0.48
C PRO A 82 13.18 -0.09 0.74
N LEU A 83 12.49 -1.15 0.30
CA LEU A 83 11.03 -1.28 0.45
C LEU A 83 10.61 -2.28 1.53
N GLN A 84 11.57 -2.82 2.29
CA GLN A 84 11.30 -3.82 3.32
C GLN A 84 10.37 -3.26 4.42
N ASN A 85 10.57 -2.02 4.83
CA ASN A 85 9.82 -1.37 5.91
C ASN A 85 8.91 -0.23 5.42
N GLU A 86 8.80 -0.04 4.11
CA GLU A 86 8.17 1.14 3.50
C GLU A 86 6.73 1.39 4.00
N PRO A 87 5.81 0.40 4.06
CA PRO A 87 4.47 0.66 4.59
C PRO A 87 4.45 1.11 6.05
N ASN A 88 5.36 0.63 6.89
CA ASN A 88 5.44 1.07 8.28
C ASN A 88 5.90 2.53 8.36
N VAL A 89 6.90 2.91 7.57
CA VAL A 89 7.41 4.28 7.50
C VAL A 89 6.29 5.23 7.07
N LEU A 90 5.63 4.95 5.94
CA LEU A 90 4.54 5.78 5.42
C LEU A 90 3.36 5.91 6.39
N LEU A 91 2.96 4.82 7.05
CA LEU A 91 1.88 4.87 8.05
C LEU A 91 2.28 5.69 9.29
N GLN A 92 3.55 5.66 9.70
CA GLN A 92 4.04 6.44 10.84
C GLN A 92 4.11 7.94 10.53
N GLU A 93 4.45 8.31 9.30
CA GLU A 93 4.52 9.69 8.85
C GLU A 93 3.13 10.33 8.71
N GLU A 94 2.15 9.58 8.18
CA GLU A 94 0.83 10.13 7.88
C GLU A 94 -0.19 9.97 9.02
N LEU A 95 -0.05 8.98 9.90
CA LEU A 95 -1.13 8.57 10.80
C LEU A 95 -0.71 8.51 12.28
N ARG A 96 -1.66 8.91 13.15
CA ARG A 96 -1.57 8.68 14.60
C ARG A 96 -2.01 7.25 14.92
N LYS A 97 -1.28 6.54 15.80
CA LYS A 97 -1.53 5.12 16.17
C LYS A 97 -1.39 4.15 14.98
N PRO A 98 -0.19 4.03 14.38
CA PRO A 98 0.05 3.20 13.19
C PRO A 98 -0.32 1.73 13.38
N ALA A 99 -0.18 1.19 14.60
CA ALA A 99 -0.49 -0.21 14.91
C ALA A 99 -1.93 -0.63 14.53
N THR A 100 -2.93 0.22 14.79
CA THR A 100 -4.33 -0.11 14.45
C THR A 100 -4.54 -0.16 12.93
N TYR A 101 -3.92 0.75 12.19
CA TYR A 101 -3.98 0.75 10.72
C TYR A 101 -3.29 -0.47 10.14
N PHE A 102 -2.13 -0.84 10.69
CA PHE A 102 -1.42 -2.06 10.31
C PHE A 102 -2.30 -3.31 10.51
N SER A 103 -2.98 -3.44 11.65
CA SER A 103 -3.91 -4.54 11.90
C SER A 103 -5.08 -4.57 10.92
N ILE A 104 -5.63 -3.41 10.55
CA ILE A 104 -6.71 -3.30 9.55
C ILE A 104 -6.22 -3.78 8.18
N LEU A 105 -5.06 -3.32 7.73
CA LEU A 105 -4.50 -3.65 6.42
C LEU A 105 -4.09 -5.13 6.35
N SER A 106 -3.47 -5.67 7.39
CA SER A 106 -3.15 -7.10 7.49
C SER A 106 -4.41 -7.96 7.43
N THR A 107 -5.45 -7.59 8.18
CA THR A 107 -6.76 -8.26 8.16
C THR A 107 -7.40 -8.23 6.76
N LEU A 108 -7.27 -7.11 6.05
CA LEU A 108 -7.77 -6.94 4.69
C LEU A 108 -7.02 -7.83 3.69
N ALA A 109 -5.70 -7.95 3.84
CA ALA A 109 -4.87 -8.84 3.00
C ALA A 109 -5.25 -10.32 3.17
N HIS A 110 -5.71 -10.71 4.36
CA HIS A 110 -6.28 -12.03 4.67
C HIS A 110 -7.74 -12.20 4.21
N GLY A 111 -8.25 -11.31 3.35
CA GLY A 111 -9.56 -11.47 2.69
C GLY A 111 -10.77 -11.00 3.50
N LYS A 112 -10.57 -10.39 4.67
CA LYS A 112 -11.67 -9.78 5.44
C LYS A 112 -11.98 -8.40 4.86
N SER A 113 -12.98 -8.33 3.98
CA SER A 113 -13.29 -7.12 3.21
C SER A 113 -14.47 -6.31 3.74
N LYS A 114 -15.25 -6.82 4.70
CA LYS A 114 -16.39 -6.08 5.28
C LYS A 114 -15.99 -5.35 6.56
N SER A 115 -16.53 -4.16 6.78
CA SER A 115 -16.27 -3.36 7.99
C SER A 115 -16.47 -4.15 9.29
N THR A 116 -17.52 -4.99 9.36
CA THR A 116 -17.81 -5.83 10.53
C THR A 116 -16.77 -6.93 10.73
N GLN A 117 -16.33 -7.57 9.65
CA GLN A 117 -15.30 -8.61 9.69
C GLN A 117 -13.97 -8.03 10.17
N ILE A 118 -13.59 -6.86 9.64
CA ILE A 118 -12.35 -6.18 10.03
C ILE A 118 -12.43 -5.77 11.51
N SER A 119 -13.52 -5.11 11.91
CA SER A 119 -13.73 -4.67 13.29
C SER A 119 -13.67 -5.81 14.30
N GLN A 120 -14.25 -6.96 13.95
CA GLN A 120 -14.23 -8.15 14.80
C GLN A 120 -12.83 -8.73 14.92
N ALA A 121 -12.08 -8.82 13.80
CA ALA A 121 -10.73 -9.38 13.78
C ALA A 121 -9.74 -8.55 14.62
N ILE A 122 -9.88 -7.23 14.65
CA ILE A 122 -9.00 -6.34 15.42
C ILE A 122 -9.51 -6.00 16.83
N GLY A 123 -10.59 -6.66 17.30
CA GLY A 123 -11.12 -6.49 18.65
C GLY A 123 -11.82 -5.15 18.92
N MET A 124 -12.27 -4.44 17.89
CA MET A 124 -12.94 -3.12 18.02
C MET A 124 -14.47 -3.20 18.11
N SER A 125 -15.02 -4.35 18.50
CA SER A 125 -16.47 -4.66 18.48
C SER A 125 -17.35 -3.74 19.36
N ASN A 126 -16.76 -3.06 20.36
CA ASN A 126 -17.50 -2.44 21.46
C ASN A 126 -17.27 -0.91 21.58
N GLY A 127 -17.69 -0.14 20.56
CA GLY A 127 -17.93 1.31 20.72
C GLY A 127 -16.94 2.29 20.07
N SER A 128 -15.83 1.83 19.48
CA SER A 128 -14.98 2.67 18.62
C SER A 128 -15.34 2.47 17.15
N SER A 129 -15.69 3.54 16.44
CA SER A 129 -16.07 3.45 15.03
C SER A 129 -14.83 3.20 14.16
N ILE A 130 -14.65 1.96 13.70
CA ILE A 130 -13.65 1.59 12.68
C ILE A 130 -13.77 2.46 11.41
N SER A 131 -14.94 3.05 11.16
CA SER A 131 -15.21 3.93 10.02
C SER A 131 -14.21 5.08 9.92
N ALA A 132 -13.75 5.66 11.04
CA ALA A 132 -12.75 6.72 11.02
C ALA A 132 -11.40 6.24 10.46
N TYR A 133 -10.97 5.04 10.87
CA TYR A 133 -9.74 4.44 10.37
C TYR A 133 -9.84 4.09 8.88
N LEU A 134 -10.97 3.50 8.46
CA LEU A 134 -11.21 3.16 7.06
C LEU A 134 -11.26 4.42 6.18
N ASN A 135 -11.91 5.49 6.63
CA ASN A 135 -11.95 6.76 5.90
C ASN A 135 -10.55 7.37 5.77
N ASN A 136 -9.73 7.34 6.82
CA ASN A 136 -8.35 7.82 6.74
C ASN A 136 -7.53 7.03 5.71
N LEU A 137 -7.66 5.70 5.66
CA LEU A 137 -6.99 4.86 4.66
C LEU A 137 -7.51 5.10 3.23
N ILE A 138 -8.80 5.41 3.07
CA ILE A 138 -9.39 5.81 1.78
C ILE A 138 -8.82 7.15 1.33
N ASP A 139 -8.74 8.11 2.25
CA ASP A 139 -8.25 9.45 1.95
C ASP A 139 -6.75 9.46 1.61
N LEU A 140 -5.98 8.52 2.19
CA LEU A 140 -4.59 8.25 1.80
C LEU A 140 -4.47 7.46 0.50
N GLU A 141 -5.59 7.10 -0.13
CA GLU A 141 -5.65 6.29 -1.34
C GLU A 141 -5.03 4.89 -1.23
N ILE A 142 -4.81 4.38 0.00
CA ILE A 142 -4.26 3.04 0.26
C ILE A 142 -5.33 1.97 0.02
N ILE A 143 -6.56 2.24 0.47
CA ILE A 143 -7.72 1.37 0.26
C ILE A 143 -8.82 2.12 -0.49
N GLU A 144 -9.77 1.37 -1.02
CA GLU A 144 -10.97 1.91 -1.63
C GLU A 144 -12.22 1.15 -1.16
N ARG A 145 -13.36 1.84 -1.19
CA ARG A 145 -14.67 1.26 -0.92
C ARG A 145 -15.33 0.87 -2.24
N LYS A 146 -15.57 -0.41 -2.44
CA LYS A 146 -16.29 -0.95 -3.61
C LYS A 146 -17.71 -1.36 -3.24
N GLN A 147 -18.64 -1.03 -4.12
CA GLN A 147 -20.01 -1.54 -4.06
C GLN A 147 -20.13 -2.74 -5.00
N PRO A 148 -20.54 -3.92 -4.51
CA PRO A 148 -20.79 -5.06 -5.38
C PRO A 148 -21.87 -4.73 -6.43
N ILE A 149 -21.68 -5.16 -7.67
CA ILE A 149 -22.53 -4.81 -8.83
C ILE A 149 -24.00 -5.17 -8.59
N PHE A 150 -24.27 -6.29 -7.92
CA PHE A 150 -25.63 -6.80 -7.65
C PHE A 150 -26.24 -6.28 -6.35
N GLU A 151 -25.57 -5.36 -5.64
CA GLU A 151 -25.97 -4.94 -4.31
C GLU A 151 -26.20 -3.43 -4.26
N ASN A 152 -27.46 -3.02 -4.13
CA ASN A 152 -27.84 -1.61 -4.08
C ASN A 152 -27.71 -0.99 -2.67
N SER A 153 -27.43 -1.81 -1.66
CA SER A 153 -27.32 -1.33 -0.28
C SER A 153 -25.91 -0.83 0.03
N PRO A 154 -25.74 0.46 0.39
CA PRO A 154 -24.44 1.00 0.81
C PRO A 154 -23.91 0.31 2.09
N LYS A 155 -24.77 -0.36 2.86
CA LYS A 155 -24.37 -1.12 4.06
C LYS A 155 -23.59 -2.40 3.75
N LYS A 156 -23.63 -2.88 2.51
CA LYS A 156 -22.93 -4.10 2.07
C LYS A 156 -21.67 -3.82 1.24
N ALA A 157 -21.16 -2.60 1.30
CA ALA A 157 -19.90 -2.27 0.67
C ALA A 157 -18.73 -3.10 1.24
N ILE A 158 -17.77 -3.35 0.38
CA ILE A 158 -16.52 -4.04 0.71
C ILE A 158 -15.36 -3.06 0.55
N TYR A 159 -14.28 -3.31 1.27
CA TYR A 159 -13.02 -2.59 1.16
C TYR A 159 -12.02 -3.46 0.40
N ALA A 160 -11.15 -2.82 -0.37
CA ALA A 160 -10.07 -3.46 -1.10
C ALA A 160 -8.84 -2.55 -1.12
N PHE A 161 -7.65 -3.12 -1.26
CA PHE A 161 -6.47 -2.33 -1.55
C PHE A 161 -6.63 -1.60 -2.88
N LYS A 162 -6.26 -0.33 -2.87
CA LYS A 162 -6.13 0.50 -4.07
C LYS A 162 -4.65 0.62 -4.45
N ASP A 163 -3.78 0.79 -3.46
CA ASP A 163 -2.33 0.82 -3.64
C ASP A 163 -1.77 -0.60 -3.80
N ASN A 164 -1.10 -0.85 -4.94
CA ASN A 164 -0.56 -2.16 -5.27
C ASN A 164 0.67 -2.56 -4.45
N MET A 165 1.51 -1.60 -4.06
CA MET A 165 2.68 -1.86 -3.22
C MET A 165 2.25 -2.29 -1.82
N PHE A 166 1.28 -1.58 -1.21
CA PHE A 166 0.69 -1.98 0.06
C PHE A 166 0.06 -3.37 -0.03
N LYS A 167 -0.69 -3.65 -1.10
CA LYS A 167 -1.30 -4.96 -1.32
C LYS A 167 -0.25 -6.08 -1.40
N PHE A 168 0.81 -5.87 -2.19
CA PHE A 168 1.90 -6.83 -2.35
C PHE A 168 2.62 -7.06 -1.01
N TRP A 169 2.99 -5.97 -0.33
CA TRP A 169 3.73 -6.02 0.92
C TRP A 169 2.96 -6.75 2.03
N PHE A 170 1.68 -6.40 2.24
CA PHE A 170 0.86 -7.05 3.28
C PHE A 170 0.53 -8.51 2.96
N LYS A 171 0.53 -8.89 1.68
CA LYS A 171 0.26 -10.27 1.27
C LYS A 171 1.49 -11.18 1.35
N PHE A 172 2.68 -10.67 1.06
CA PHE A 172 3.87 -11.53 0.91
C PHE A 172 5.01 -11.19 1.87
N ILE A 173 5.18 -9.91 2.21
CA ILE A 173 6.35 -9.42 2.95
C ILE A 173 6.06 -9.33 4.45
N ALA A 174 4.84 -8.95 4.83
CA ALA A 174 4.44 -8.84 6.23
C ALA A 174 4.50 -10.18 6.98
N GLU A 175 4.14 -11.28 6.32
CA GLU A 175 4.17 -12.62 6.91
C GLU A 175 5.60 -13.20 6.96
N ALA A 176 6.50 -12.70 6.11
CA ALA A 176 7.85 -13.21 5.98
C ALA A 176 8.90 -12.43 6.79
N GLN A 177 8.49 -11.50 7.65
CA GLN A 177 9.40 -10.64 8.42
C GLN A 177 10.42 -11.44 9.25
N ASP A 178 9.98 -12.50 9.93
CA ASP A 178 10.86 -13.37 10.72
C ASP A 178 11.87 -14.11 9.84
N GLN A 179 11.45 -14.55 8.65
CA GLN A 179 12.33 -15.24 7.71
C GLN A 179 13.38 -14.29 7.12
N ILE A 180 12.99 -13.05 6.82
CA ILE A 180 13.89 -11.98 6.35
C ILE A 180 14.91 -11.64 7.45
N ALA A 181 14.47 -11.53 8.71
CA ALA A 181 15.35 -11.28 9.84
C ALA A 181 16.38 -12.41 10.06
N LEU A 182 16.02 -13.65 9.73
CA LEU A 182 16.91 -14.82 9.79
C LEU A 182 17.69 -15.08 8.49
N GLU A 183 17.60 -14.20 7.49
CA GLU A 183 18.22 -14.35 6.16
C GLU A 183 17.79 -15.62 5.41
N ARG A 184 16.60 -16.15 5.73
CA ARG A 184 16.03 -17.37 5.13
C ARG A 184 14.98 -17.03 4.09
N THR A 185 15.41 -16.39 3.01
CA THR A 185 14.47 -15.76 2.05
C THR A 185 14.11 -16.63 0.84
N LYS A 186 14.76 -17.79 0.69
CA LYS A 186 14.45 -18.75 -0.37
C LYS A 186 13.04 -19.29 -0.21
N GLY A 187 12.19 -19.09 -1.22
CA GLY A 187 10.86 -19.68 -1.31
C GLY A 187 9.70 -18.81 -0.79
N ILE A 188 9.97 -17.62 -0.24
CA ILE A 188 8.93 -16.70 0.27
C ILE A 188 7.83 -16.44 -0.77
N LEU A 189 8.21 -16.30 -2.05
CA LEU A 189 7.28 -16.00 -3.15
C LEU A 189 6.74 -17.26 -3.86
N ILE A 190 7.27 -18.45 -3.53
CA ILE A 190 6.94 -19.72 -4.21
C ILE A 190 5.79 -20.45 -3.49
N GLY A 191 5.57 -20.19 -2.20
CA GLY A 191 4.63 -20.92 -1.35
C GLY A 191 3.13 -20.65 -1.53
N HIS A 192 2.72 -19.77 -2.45
CA HIS A 192 1.31 -19.35 -2.58
C HIS A 192 0.62 -19.78 -3.89
N TYR A 193 1.23 -20.68 -4.67
CA TYR A 193 0.62 -21.33 -5.84
C TYR A 193 0.11 -22.76 -5.52
N GLY A 194 -0.61 -22.91 -4.41
CA GLY A 194 -1.25 -24.16 -3.98
C GLY A 194 -2.75 -23.99 -3.75
#